data_AF-A0A660PWH0-F1
#
_entry.id   AF-A0A660PWH0-F1
#
_cell.length_a   1.000
_cell.length_b   1.000
_cell.length_c   1.000
_cell.angle_alpha   90.00
_cell.angle_beta   90.00
_cell.angle_gamma   90.00
#
_symmetry.space_group_name_H-M   'P 1'
#
loop_
_entity.id
_entity.type
_entity.pdbx_description
1 polymer ?
#
loop_
_entity_poly.entity_id
_entity_poly.type
_entity_poly.pdbx_seq_one_letter_code
_entity_poly.pdbx_strand_id
1 'polypeptide(L)'
;MKLVIVVVLLAWVSSPAQTDPPAEVDSVEVAEVTPPGPVTSLSVTDKDNDHGHATVLSWEASVDDSTGLANVISYEIFRWVPFAMDHVDSLRGQLSGLRAEIAAAEDVTDEMETRLDLLEAAFDAAIDNLPQAHGQYPQNGEWRSVGVVASGVTAYGNTGTKEPTSADYIPDYADLYYRVDAVTADPVVRTASEVYGPVQCYGQWFNTDRSPVLVAVLAFGFFTLLFVTLAKKGTDLYVRPLAGIEAVDDAIGRATEMGRPILYVLGLGSAADVATIASFTILGRVAKRVAEYQTALIVPTYEPIVMTVAQEVVKSSYLDAGRPDDFKEDTVFFVTQSQFAYVAAVNGIMLRELPATCIYMGKFFAESLILAETGALAGSIQIAGTDEIAQIPFFIVACDYTLIGEELYAASAYLGREPILLGSLKAQDYAKALVVAFSVIGLIFANLEWTWFVDLFHVAN
;
A
#
# COMPACT_ATOMS: atom_id res chain seq x y z
N MET A 1 -11.86 23.91 -17.45
CA MET A 1 -11.51 23.40 -18.79
C MET A 1 -11.08 24.54 -19.71
N LYS A 2 -9.77 24.86 -19.75
CA LYS A 2 -9.10 25.58 -20.85
C LYS A 2 -7.62 25.15 -20.83
N LEU A 3 -7.29 24.19 -21.68
CA LEU A 3 -5.94 23.68 -21.90
C LEU A 3 -5.35 24.50 -23.06
N VAL A 4 -4.38 25.36 -22.80
CA VAL A 4 -3.63 26.06 -23.85
C VAL A 4 -2.29 25.36 -23.98
N ILE A 5 -2.18 24.54 -25.03
CA ILE A 5 -0.94 23.88 -25.44
C ILE A 5 -0.12 24.90 -26.22
N VAL A 6 1.03 25.31 -25.69
CA VAL A 6 2.03 26.08 -26.43
C VAL A 6 3.09 25.11 -26.94
N VAL A 7 3.12 24.93 -28.26
CA VAL A 7 4.16 24.20 -28.98
C VAL A 7 5.31 25.17 -29.25
N VAL A 8 6.48 24.92 -28.67
CA VAL A 8 7.72 25.65 -28.99
C VAL A 8 8.49 24.87 -30.06
N LEU A 9 8.57 25.47 -31.26
CA LEU A 9 9.42 25.01 -32.37
C LEU A 9 10.79 25.69 -32.25
N LEU A 10 11.82 24.91 -31.91
CA LEU A 10 13.23 25.33 -31.95
C LEU A 10 13.75 25.19 -33.39
N ALA A 11 13.87 26.31 -34.10
CA ALA A 11 14.61 26.40 -35.35
C ALA A 11 16.05 26.86 -35.04
N TRP A 12 17.00 25.96 -35.28
CA TRP A 12 18.43 26.29 -35.30
C TRP A 12 18.75 27.07 -36.58
N VAL A 13 19.12 28.34 -36.45
CA VAL A 13 19.75 29.11 -37.53
C VAL A 13 21.16 29.45 -37.07
N SER A 14 22.14 28.83 -37.72
CA SER A 14 23.55 29.17 -37.61
C SER A 14 23.84 30.42 -38.45
N SER A 15 24.25 31.51 -37.80
CA SER A 15 24.81 32.69 -38.47
C SER A 15 26.34 32.59 -38.52
N PRO A 16 26.99 33.04 -39.61
CA PRO A 16 28.44 32.99 -39.72
C PRO A 16 29.08 34.08 -38.86
N ALA A 17 30.25 33.76 -38.31
CA ALA A 17 31.05 34.63 -37.45
C ALA A 17 31.46 35.92 -38.18
N GLN A 18 31.06 37.06 -37.63
CA GLN A 18 31.59 38.36 -37.97
C GLN A 18 32.62 38.75 -36.91
N THR A 19 33.87 38.92 -37.32
CA THR A 19 34.98 39.33 -36.46
C THR A 19 34.97 40.85 -36.30
N ASP A 20 34.45 41.33 -35.18
CA ASP A 20 34.63 42.72 -34.76
C ASP A 20 36.05 42.94 -34.20
N PRO A 21 36.65 44.14 -34.37
CA PRO A 21 37.95 44.48 -33.80
C PRO A 21 37.87 44.51 -32.25
N PRO A 22 38.98 44.33 -31.52
CA PRO A 22 38.95 44.22 -30.08
C PRO A 22 38.46 45.54 -29.46
N ALA A 23 37.33 45.47 -28.77
CA ALA A 23 36.87 46.54 -27.90
C ALA A 23 37.88 46.75 -26.76
N GLU A 24 38.16 48.00 -26.44
CA GLU A 24 38.91 48.39 -25.24
C GLU A 24 38.27 47.73 -24.01
N VAL A 25 39.09 47.03 -23.22
CA VAL A 25 38.69 46.50 -21.92
C VAL A 25 38.64 47.70 -20.98
N ASP A 26 37.49 48.38 -20.95
CA ASP A 26 37.12 49.17 -19.79
C ASP A 26 37.04 48.20 -18.61
N SER A 27 37.81 48.50 -17.56
CA SER A 27 37.70 47.81 -16.28
C SER A 27 36.26 47.91 -15.80
N VAL A 28 35.53 46.80 -15.84
CA VAL A 28 34.24 46.68 -15.18
C VAL A 28 34.47 46.93 -13.69
N GLU A 29 34.05 48.10 -13.20
CA GLU A 29 33.82 48.27 -11.76
C GLU A 29 32.84 47.18 -11.34
N VAL A 30 33.34 46.19 -10.60
CA VAL A 30 32.47 45.23 -9.91
C VAL A 30 31.73 46.06 -8.88
N ALA A 31 30.47 46.38 -9.15
CA ALA A 31 29.61 47.08 -8.20
C ALA A 31 29.62 46.28 -6.89
N GLU A 32 30.08 46.91 -5.79
CA GLU A 32 30.08 46.28 -4.48
C GLU A 32 28.64 45.90 -4.11
N VAL A 33 28.41 44.59 -3.95
CA VAL A 33 27.10 44.07 -3.54
C VAL A 33 26.91 44.47 -2.08
N THR A 34 25.87 45.28 -1.82
CA THR A 34 25.55 45.74 -0.48
C THR A 34 24.78 44.66 0.31
N PRO A 35 25.00 44.52 1.63
CA PRO A 35 24.22 43.61 2.45
C PRO A 35 22.72 43.96 2.44
N PRO A 36 21.82 42.97 2.29
CA PRO A 36 20.38 43.19 2.34
C PRO A 36 19.91 43.37 3.78
N GLY A 37 18.72 43.90 4.00
CA GLY A 37 18.05 43.88 5.29
C GLY A 37 17.71 42.45 5.74
N PRO A 38 17.62 42.18 7.05
CA PRO A 38 17.21 40.86 7.56
C PRO A 38 15.74 40.57 7.23
N VAL A 39 15.36 39.29 7.32
CA VAL A 39 13.94 38.94 7.48
C VAL A 39 13.44 39.37 8.86
N THR A 40 12.14 39.59 8.97
CA THR A 40 11.50 40.01 10.23
C THR A 40 10.42 39.02 10.64
N SER A 41 9.93 39.11 11.88
CA SER A 41 8.81 38.30 12.37
C SER A 41 9.01 36.78 12.20
N LEU A 42 10.26 36.29 12.33
CA LEU A 42 10.56 34.86 12.28
C LEU A 42 9.81 34.17 13.42
N SER A 43 9.05 33.13 13.07
CA SER A 43 8.33 32.25 13.97
C SER A 43 8.58 30.82 13.55
N VAL A 44 8.80 29.95 14.53
CA VAL A 44 8.98 28.52 14.31
C VAL A 44 8.08 27.75 15.28
N THR A 45 7.35 26.77 14.76
CA THR A 45 6.48 25.91 15.55
C THR A 45 6.77 24.45 15.25
N ASP A 46 6.38 23.57 16.19
CA ASP A 46 6.23 22.15 15.91
C ASP A 46 5.26 21.95 14.73
N LYS A 47 5.46 20.88 13.96
CA LYS A 47 4.55 20.57 12.85
C LYS A 47 3.34 19.81 13.39
N ASP A 48 2.15 20.37 13.21
CA ASP A 48 0.92 19.71 13.64
C ASP A 48 0.68 18.39 12.89
N ASN A 49 0.04 17.44 13.59
CA ASN A 49 -0.45 16.15 13.06
C ASN A 49 0.62 15.23 12.43
N ASP A 50 1.86 15.32 12.91
CA ASP A 50 3.00 14.56 12.45
C ASP A 50 3.45 13.50 13.48
N HIS A 51 4.64 12.94 13.25
CA HIS A 51 5.25 11.94 14.12
C HIS A 51 6.46 12.49 14.87
N GLY A 52 6.55 13.81 15.01
CA GLY A 52 7.72 14.49 15.51
C GLY A 52 8.77 14.65 14.43
N HIS A 53 9.95 15.08 14.84
CA HIS A 53 11.09 15.33 13.97
C HIS A 53 10.85 16.42 12.92
N ALA A 54 9.81 17.24 13.02
CA ALA A 54 9.56 18.32 12.07
C ALA A 54 9.17 19.64 12.73
N THR A 55 9.55 20.73 12.08
CA THR A 55 9.19 22.09 12.47
C THR A 55 8.80 22.90 11.25
N VAL A 56 7.92 23.87 11.43
CA VAL A 56 7.49 24.79 10.37
C VAL A 56 7.94 26.20 10.74
N LEU A 57 8.69 26.82 9.83
CA LEU A 57 9.19 28.18 9.95
C LEU A 57 8.36 29.10 9.07
N SER A 58 8.06 30.30 9.56
CA SER A 58 7.43 31.39 8.81
C SER A 58 8.07 32.73 9.17
N TRP A 59 8.25 33.62 8.20
CA TRP A 59 8.83 34.95 8.41
C TRP A 59 8.21 35.99 7.48
N GLU A 60 8.46 37.27 7.74
CA GLU A 60 8.21 38.36 6.81
C GLU A 60 9.47 38.60 5.96
N ALA A 61 9.28 38.66 4.64
CA ALA A 61 10.35 38.87 3.67
C ALA A 61 11.17 40.13 3.98
N SER A 62 12.45 40.12 3.59
CA SER A 62 13.31 41.31 3.70
C SER A 62 12.71 42.47 2.91
N VAL A 63 12.88 43.69 3.41
CA VAL A 63 12.49 44.92 2.68
C VAL A 63 13.18 44.98 1.31
N ASP A 64 14.40 44.46 1.23
CA ASP A 64 15.22 44.43 0.02
C ASP A 64 14.88 43.28 -0.94
N ASP A 65 13.86 42.47 -0.62
CA ASP A 65 13.34 41.41 -1.50
C ASP A 65 12.43 41.95 -2.61
N SER A 66 11.91 43.18 -2.45
CA SER A 66 11.02 43.79 -3.44
C SER A 66 11.16 45.30 -3.58
N THR A 67 11.11 46.05 -2.48
CA THR A 67 10.94 47.52 -2.51
C THR A 67 12.18 48.30 -2.09
N GLY A 68 13.12 47.66 -1.40
CA GLY A 68 14.43 48.22 -1.06
C GLY A 68 15.46 48.04 -2.17
N LEU A 69 16.61 47.45 -1.86
CA LEU A 69 17.73 47.26 -2.78
C LEU A 69 17.47 46.24 -3.91
N ALA A 70 16.41 45.43 -3.79
CA ALA A 70 16.06 44.36 -4.75
C ALA A 70 17.24 43.41 -5.05
N ASN A 71 18.05 43.13 -4.03
CA ASN A 71 19.30 42.38 -4.14
C ASN A 71 19.24 41.00 -3.45
N VAL A 72 18.11 40.62 -2.85
CA VAL A 72 17.89 39.29 -2.26
C VAL A 72 17.56 38.29 -3.37
N ILE A 73 18.28 37.17 -3.39
CA ILE A 73 18.04 36.07 -4.35
C ILE A 73 17.41 34.87 -3.65
N SER A 74 17.79 34.63 -2.40
CA SER A 74 17.30 33.50 -1.62
C SER A 74 17.34 33.78 -0.13
N TYR A 75 16.60 32.95 0.61
CA TYR A 75 16.70 32.82 2.04
C TYR A 75 17.31 31.47 2.38
N GLU A 76 18.40 31.48 3.15
CA GLU A 76 19.05 30.28 3.65
C GLU A 76 18.69 30.07 5.12
N ILE A 77 18.17 28.88 5.43
CA ILE A 77 17.69 28.52 6.76
C ILE A 77 18.79 27.76 7.48
N PHE A 78 19.14 28.23 8.67
CA PHE A 78 20.11 27.58 9.53
C PHE A 78 19.45 27.05 10.80
N ARG A 79 19.86 25.85 11.20
CA ARG A 79 19.58 25.28 12.51
C ARG A 79 20.87 25.16 13.30
N TRP A 80 20.83 25.50 14.59
CA TRP A 80 21.95 25.22 15.47
C TRP A 80 22.02 23.73 15.80
N VAL A 81 23.21 23.15 15.67
CA VAL A 81 23.47 21.72 15.87
C VAL A 81 24.62 21.56 16.86
N PRO A 82 24.44 20.82 17.98
CA PRO A 82 25.52 20.57 18.91
C PRO A 82 26.58 19.64 18.30
N PHE A 83 27.85 19.81 18.67
CA PHE A 83 28.94 18.92 18.22
C PHE A 83 28.75 17.46 18.68
N ALA A 84 27.86 17.21 19.65
CA ALA A 84 27.41 15.87 20.00
C ALA A 84 26.80 15.12 18.78
N MET A 85 26.21 15.83 17.82
CA MET A 85 25.68 15.23 16.59
C MET A 85 26.78 14.66 15.70
N ASP A 86 27.98 15.26 15.67
CA ASP A 86 29.11 14.70 14.91
C ASP A 86 29.60 13.38 15.50
N HIS A 87 29.49 13.24 16.83
CA HIS A 87 29.77 11.97 17.49
C HIS A 87 28.74 10.91 17.11
N VAL A 88 27.45 11.26 17.08
CA VAL A 88 26.36 10.39 16.58
C VAL A 88 26.61 9.98 15.14
N ASP A 89 26.97 10.92 14.26
CA ASP A 89 27.28 10.66 12.85
C ASP A 89 28.48 9.70 12.69
N SER A 90 29.51 9.85 13.53
CA SER A 90 30.65 8.94 13.57
C SER A 90 30.25 7.51 13.99
N LEU A 91 29.44 7.38 15.04
CA LEU A 91 28.95 6.08 15.52
C LEU A 91 28.04 5.42 14.47
N ARG A 92 27.17 6.19 13.81
CA ARG A 92 26.34 5.73 12.69
C ARG A 92 27.19 5.16 11.55
N GLY A 93 28.26 5.86 11.18
CA GLY A 93 29.21 5.39 10.17
C GLY A 93 29.83 4.04 10.55
N GLN A 94 30.31 3.91 11.79
CA GLN A 94 30.87 2.65 12.31
C GLN A 94 29.82 1.53 12.30
N LEU A 95 28.59 1.81 12.72
CA LEU A 95 27.50 0.83 12.79
C LEU A 95 27.11 0.32 11.40
N SER A 96 26.99 1.24 10.44
CA SER A 96 26.71 0.89 9.04
C SER A 96 27.81 0.00 8.43
N GLY A 97 29.08 0.31 8.72
CA GLY A 97 30.23 -0.49 8.28
C GLY A 97 30.24 -1.88 8.90
N LEU A 98 30.00 -1.97 10.21
CA LEU A 98 29.95 -3.24 10.93
C LEU A 98 28.82 -4.14 10.44
N ARG A 99 27.62 -3.59 10.24
CA ARG A 99 26.48 -4.36 9.71
C ARG A 99 26.76 -4.88 8.30
N ALA A 100 27.44 -4.09 7.46
CA ALA A 100 27.87 -4.54 6.14
C ALA A 100 28.94 -5.66 6.21
N GLU A 101 29.88 -5.57 7.15
CA GLU A 101 30.87 -6.63 7.40
C GLU A 101 30.20 -7.94 7.82
N ILE A 102 29.27 -7.89 8.78
CA ILE A 102 28.51 -9.05 9.26
C ILE A 102 27.68 -9.66 8.13
N ALA A 103 27.00 -8.83 7.32
CA ALA A 103 26.19 -9.31 6.21
C ALA A 103 27.01 -9.99 5.09
N ALA A 104 28.30 -9.67 4.98
CA ALA A 104 29.21 -10.26 4.01
C ALA A 104 30.00 -11.47 4.56
N ALA A 105 29.91 -11.75 5.86
CA ALA A 105 30.63 -12.84 6.51
C ALA A 105 30.02 -14.20 6.17
N GLU A 106 30.88 -15.21 5.96
CA GLU A 106 30.44 -16.60 5.76
C GLU A 106 29.95 -17.22 7.09
N ASP A 107 30.63 -16.90 8.19
CA ASP A 107 30.23 -17.21 9.57
C ASP A 107 30.36 -15.96 10.45
N VAL A 108 29.31 -15.65 11.21
CA VAL A 108 29.28 -14.56 12.18
C VAL A 108 29.94 -15.02 13.48
N THR A 109 30.91 -14.25 13.99
CA THR A 109 31.64 -14.61 15.22
C THR A 109 31.06 -13.92 16.46
N ASP A 110 31.19 -14.56 17.63
CA ASP A 110 30.78 -13.98 18.92
C ASP A 110 31.43 -12.60 19.18
N GLU A 111 32.64 -12.36 18.65
CA GLU A 111 33.33 -11.06 18.75
C GLU A 111 32.64 -9.99 17.90
N MET A 112 32.18 -10.33 16.69
CA MET A 112 31.42 -9.42 15.84
C MET A 112 30.08 -9.05 16.48
N GLU A 113 29.38 -10.02 17.06
CA GLU A 113 28.13 -9.80 17.80
C GLU A 113 28.36 -8.90 19.02
N THR A 114 29.37 -9.21 19.84
CA THR A 114 29.72 -8.38 21.01
C THR A 114 30.07 -6.95 20.61
N ARG A 115 30.80 -6.77 19.50
CA ARG A 115 31.16 -5.44 18.99
C ARG A 115 29.93 -4.68 18.48
N LEU A 116 28.98 -5.38 17.86
CA LEU A 116 27.72 -4.79 17.40
C LEU A 116 26.91 -4.30 18.61
N ASP A 117 26.72 -5.15 19.62
CA ASP A 117 25.97 -4.80 20.83
C ASP A 117 26.57 -3.59 21.56
N LEU A 118 27.90 -3.54 21.70
CA LEU A 118 28.59 -2.41 22.34
C LEU A 118 28.44 -1.12 21.55
N LEU A 119 28.48 -1.20 20.21
CA LEU A 119 28.38 -0.04 19.35
C LEU A 119 26.93 0.48 19.26
N GLU A 120 25.95 -0.42 19.25
CA GLU A 120 24.52 -0.08 19.34
C GLU A 120 24.22 0.60 20.68
N ALA A 121 24.70 0.04 21.80
CA ALA A 121 24.54 0.66 23.11
C ALA A 121 25.19 2.06 23.21
N ALA A 122 26.37 2.25 22.60
CA ALA A 122 27.03 3.55 22.56
C ALA A 122 26.27 4.55 21.68
N PHE A 123 25.72 4.09 20.55
CA PHE A 123 24.90 4.90 19.66
C PHE A 123 23.61 5.36 20.35
N ASP A 124 22.88 4.44 20.98
CA ASP A 124 21.63 4.74 21.69
C ASP A 124 21.88 5.74 22.83
N ALA A 125 22.93 5.54 23.63
CA ALA A 125 23.30 6.49 24.68
C ALA A 125 23.66 7.89 24.15
N ALA A 126 24.27 7.96 22.96
CA ALA A 126 24.56 9.23 22.31
C ALA A 126 23.29 9.93 21.81
N ILE A 127 22.33 9.19 21.26
CA ILE A 127 21.01 9.69 20.85
C ILE A 127 20.23 10.21 22.07
N ASP A 128 20.18 9.45 23.17
CA ASP A 128 19.46 9.83 24.39
C ASP A 128 20.00 11.12 25.04
N ASN A 129 21.29 11.43 24.80
CA ASN A 129 21.92 12.65 25.29
C ASN A 129 21.68 13.89 24.39
N LEU A 130 21.12 13.72 23.18
CA LEU A 130 20.91 14.83 22.24
C LEU A 130 20.03 15.95 22.80
N PRO A 131 18.89 15.71 23.50
CA PRO A 131 18.10 16.80 24.08
C PRO A 131 18.90 17.66 25.06
N GLN A 132 19.74 17.04 25.89
CA GLN A 132 20.62 17.76 26.81
C GLN A 132 21.70 18.56 26.06
N ALA A 133 22.29 17.99 25.01
CA ALA A 133 23.28 18.68 24.18
C ALA A 133 22.68 19.89 23.46
N HIS A 134 21.43 19.75 22.98
CA HIS A 134 20.66 20.84 22.36
C HIS A 134 20.38 21.99 23.35
N GLY A 135 20.11 21.68 24.61
CA GLY A 135 19.93 22.67 25.68
C GLY A 135 21.18 23.48 26.05
N GLN A 136 22.37 23.18 25.49
CA GLN A 136 23.61 23.93 25.76
C GLN A 136 23.81 25.17 24.88
N TYR A 137 22.89 25.46 23.96
CA TYR A 137 22.95 26.64 23.11
C TYR A 137 23.28 27.93 23.89
N PRO A 138 24.18 28.81 23.40
CA PRO A 138 24.91 28.72 22.12
C PRO A 138 26.27 27.98 22.20
N GLN A 139 26.56 27.30 23.30
CA GLN A 139 27.86 26.64 23.53
C GLN A 139 27.88 25.23 22.93
N ASN A 140 29.06 24.77 22.50
CA ASN A 140 29.30 23.40 22.02
C ASN A 140 28.49 23.00 20.78
N GLY A 141 28.33 23.91 19.83
CA GLY A 141 27.73 23.61 18.54
C GLY A 141 27.95 24.70 17.51
N GLU A 142 27.37 24.50 16.34
CA GLU A 142 27.53 25.36 15.18
C GLU A 142 26.22 25.49 14.40
N TRP A 143 26.17 26.46 13.50
CA TRP A 143 25.02 26.66 12.63
C TRP A 143 25.20 25.87 11.35
N ARG A 144 24.26 24.96 11.06
CA ARG A 144 24.23 24.17 9.83
C ARG A 144 23.05 24.60 8.97
N SER A 145 23.31 24.74 7.67
CA SER A 145 22.26 25.00 6.69
C SER A 145 21.36 23.77 6.59
N VAL A 146 20.05 23.97 6.75
CA VAL A 146 19.04 22.91 6.62
C VAL A 146 18.24 23.04 5.33
N GLY A 147 18.25 24.21 4.69
CA GLY A 147 17.57 24.42 3.42
C GLY A 147 17.75 25.83 2.87
N VAL A 148 17.40 25.99 1.59
CA VAL A 148 17.40 27.28 0.89
C VAL A 148 16.07 27.41 0.15
N VAL A 149 15.43 28.58 0.26
CA VAL A 149 14.24 28.92 -0.50
C VAL A 149 14.49 30.17 -1.34
N ALA A 150 13.80 30.27 -2.48
CA ALA A 150 13.92 31.44 -3.34
C ALA A 150 13.36 32.71 -2.68
N SER A 151 13.83 33.87 -3.14
CA SER A 151 13.20 35.17 -2.92
C SER A 151 11.68 35.10 -3.10
N GLY A 152 10.93 35.81 -2.24
CA GLY A 152 9.47 35.79 -2.19
C GLY A 152 8.84 34.60 -1.44
N VAL A 153 9.60 33.55 -1.09
CA VAL A 153 9.12 32.46 -0.23
C VAL A 153 9.32 32.82 1.24
N THR A 154 8.26 32.71 2.03
CA THR A 154 8.22 33.17 3.44
C THR A 154 7.94 32.05 4.45
N ALA A 155 7.98 30.79 4.01
CA ALA A 155 7.79 29.64 4.88
C ALA A 155 8.69 28.47 4.47
N TYR A 156 9.09 27.65 5.44
CA TYR A 156 9.94 26.48 5.22
C TYR A 156 9.62 25.37 6.24
N GLY A 157 9.46 24.13 5.77
CA GLY A 157 9.31 22.97 6.64
C GLY A 157 10.64 22.25 6.81
N ASN A 158 11.18 22.21 8.02
CA ASN A 158 12.36 21.41 8.34
C ASN A 158 11.89 20.05 8.89
N THR A 159 11.94 19.01 8.07
CA THR A 159 11.47 17.66 8.40
C THR A 159 12.63 16.68 8.39
N GLY A 160 12.87 16.02 9.51
CA GLY A 160 13.80 14.91 9.64
C GLY A 160 13.12 13.57 9.48
N THR A 161 13.92 12.54 9.25
CA THR A 161 13.44 11.15 9.29
C THR A 161 13.29 10.67 10.73
N LYS A 162 12.45 9.64 10.90
CA LYS A 162 12.22 8.98 12.20
C LYS A 162 13.40 8.11 12.63
N GLU A 163 14.24 7.69 11.69
CA GLU A 163 15.32 6.75 11.95
C GLU A 163 16.52 7.51 12.53
N PRO A 164 16.93 7.25 13.78
CA PRO A 164 18.10 7.91 14.37
C PRO A 164 19.38 7.68 13.56
N THR A 165 19.43 6.56 12.83
CA THR A 165 20.49 6.18 11.91
C THR A 165 20.51 6.97 10.61
N SER A 166 19.60 7.91 10.37
CA SER A 166 19.64 8.80 9.21
C SER A 166 20.40 10.10 9.50
N ALA A 167 21.05 10.65 8.47
CA ALA A 167 21.81 11.89 8.57
C ALA A 167 20.95 13.14 8.81
N ASP A 168 19.68 13.10 8.42
CA ASP A 168 18.71 14.18 8.58
C ASP A 168 17.84 14.04 9.84
N TYR A 169 18.19 13.12 10.75
CA TYR A 169 17.47 12.91 12.01
C TYR A 169 17.37 14.19 12.85
N ILE A 170 16.19 14.44 13.41
CA ILE A 170 15.91 15.56 14.31
C ILE A 170 15.42 14.99 15.64
N PRO A 171 16.12 15.18 16.77
CA PRO A 171 15.66 14.64 18.04
C PRO A 171 14.39 15.33 18.53
N ASP A 172 13.42 14.54 18.98
CA ASP A 172 12.22 15.05 19.66
C ASP A 172 12.57 15.60 21.05
N TYR A 173 11.77 16.55 21.54
CA TYR A 173 11.95 17.23 22.83
C TYR A 173 13.30 17.93 23.01
N ALA A 174 14.06 18.11 21.93
CA ALA A 174 15.32 18.85 21.94
C ALA A 174 15.07 20.35 21.69
N ASP A 175 15.80 21.20 22.40
CA ASP A 175 15.74 22.65 22.21
C ASP A 175 16.40 23.05 20.87
N LEU A 176 15.58 23.28 19.86
CA LEU A 176 16.02 23.69 18.53
C LEU A 176 16.04 25.23 18.42
N TYR A 177 17.08 25.73 17.75
CA TYR A 177 17.27 27.15 17.48
C TYR A 177 17.47 27.36 15.99
N TYR A 178 16.80 28.38 15.45
CA TYR A 178 16.78 28.68 14.02
C TYR A 178 17.14 30.13 13.74
N ARG A 179 17.71 30.37 12.56
CA ARG A 179 17.76 31.70 11.95
C ARG A 179 17.63 31.57 10.43
N VAL A 180 17.27 32.67 9.80
CA VAL A 180 17.14 32.77 8.35
C VAL A 180 18.00 33.91 7.87
N ASP A 181 18.90 33.61 6.94
CA ASP A 181 19.81 34.59 6.34
C ASP A 181 19.25 35.01 4.98
N ALA A 182 19.11 36.32 4.76
CA ALA A 182 18.82 36.87 3.44
C ALA A 182 20.13 36.93 2.64
N VAL A 183 20.16 36.27 1.48
CA VAL A 183 21.37 36.06 0.66
C VAL A 183 21.25 36.79 -0.67
N THR A 184 22.32 37.47 -1.08
CA THR A 184 22.38 38.21 -2.34
C THR A 184 23.01 37.38 -3.48
N ALA A 185 23.29 38.03 -4.62
CA ALA A 185 24.08 37.44 -5.71
C ALA A 185 25.48 36.98 -5.27
N ASP A 186 26.08 37.65 -4.30
CA ASP A 186 27.30 37.18 -3.64
C ASP A 186 26.91 36.39 -2.39
N PRO A 187 27.20 35.08 -2.31
CA PRO A 187 26.82 34.27 -1.17
C PRO A 187 27.53 34.70 0.13
N VAL A 188 28.62 35.48 0.08
CA VAL A 188 29.28 36.01 1.28
C VAL A 188 28.52 37.23 1.82
N VAL A 189 27.85 37.97 0.95
CA VAL A 189 27.06 39.15 1.30
C VAL A 189 25.65 38.71 1.65
N ARG A 190 25.42 38.58 2.96
CA ARG A 190 24.16 38.13 3.55
C ARG A 190 23.89 38.82 4.88
N THR A 191 22.65 38.80 5.32
CA THR A 191 22.24 39.34 6.63
C THR A 191 21.35 38.36 7.37
N ALA A 192 21.74 38.03 8.60
CA ALA A 192 21.04 37.08 9.46
C ALA A 192 19.84 37.72 10.18
N SER A 193 18.77 36.94 10.35
CA SER A 193 17.67 37.27 11.25
C SER A 193 18.08 37.22 12.72
N GLU A 194 17.17 37.70 13.59
CA GLU A 194 17.20 37.30 15.00
C GLU A 194 17.07 35.77 15.12
N VAL A 195 17.68 35.21 16.17
CA VAL A 195 17.59 33.77 16.45
C VAL A 195 16.24 33.49 17.12
N TYR A 196 15.51 32.51 16.59
CA TYR A 196 14.28 32.01 17.16
C TYR A 196 14.50 30.67 17.86
N GLY A 197 14.08 30.57 19.11
CA GLY A 197 14.16 29.35 19.92
C GLY A 197 14.16 29.65 21.42
N PRO A 198 14.08 28.62 22.27
CA PRO A 198 14.00 27.20 21.90
C PRO A 198 12.63 26.81 21.33
N VAL A 199 12.63 25.90 20.35
CA VAL A 199 11.43 25.20 19.86
C VAL A 199 11.68 23.70 19.94
N GLN A 200 10.68 22.95 20.41
CA GLN A 200 10.74 21.50 20.48
C GLN A 200 9.74 20.92 19.49
N CYS A 201 10.13 19.86 18.79
CA CYS A 201 9.22 19.02 18.02
C CYS A 201 8.94 17.73 18.77
N TYR A 202 7.74 17.17 18.59
CA TYR A 202 7.37 15.89 19.20
C TYR A 202 6.19 15.25 18.46
N GLY A 203 6.19 13.93 18.36
CA GLY A 203 5.07 13.21 17.76
C GLY A 203 3.77 13.36 18.55
N GLN A 204 2.69 13.71 17.85
CA GLN A 204 1.36 13.70 18.46
C GLN A 204 0.74 12.29 18.40
N TRP A 205 -0.01 11.94 19.44
CA TRP A 205 -0.67 10.63 19.55
C TRP A 205 -1.74 10.39 18.49
N PHE A 206 -2.33 11.45 17.97
CA PHE A 206 -3.43 11.37 17.03
C PHE A 206 -3.35 12.50 16.01
N ASN A 207 -3.36 12.11 14.74
CA ASN A 207 -3.51 13.04 13.63
C ASN A 207 -5.00 13.41 13.52
N THR A 208 -5.32 14.66 13.88
CA THR A 208 -6.69 15.18 13.92
C THR A 208 -7.32 15.24 12.53
N ASP A 209 -6.52 15.40 11.47
CA ASP A 209 -6.98 15.38 10.07
C ASP A 209 -7.49 13.99 9.65
N ARG A 210 -7.12 12.93 10.38
CA ARG A 210 -7.58 11.55 10.16
C ARG A 210 -8.79 11.14 11.02
N SER A 211 -9.42 12.08 11.73
CA SER A 211 -10.68 11.86 12.46
C SER A 211 -11.78 11.17 11.64
N PRO A 212 -12.02 11.54 10.36
CA PRO A 212 -13.02 10.89 9.51
C PRO A 212 -12.74 9.39 9.31
N VAL A 213 -11.45 9.02 9.16
CA VAL A 213 -11.02 7.63 9.01
C VAL A 213 -11.30 6.84 10.28
N LEU A 214 -11.00 7.41 11.46
CA LEU A 214 -11.31 6.77 12.75
C LEU A 214 -12.80 6.50 12.89
N VAL A 215 -13.66 7.49 12.58
CA VAL A 215 -15.12 7.33 12.64
C VAL A 215 -15.59 6.24 11.67
N ALA A 216 -15.05 6.19 10.46
CA ALA A 216 -15.38 5.17 9.47
C ALA A 216 -15.00 3.75 9.95
N VAL A 217 -13.80 3.58 10.53
CA VAL A 217 -13.33 2.31 11.08
C VAL A 217 -14.20 1.85 12.25
N LEU A 218 -14.53 2.75 13.18
CA LEU A 218 -15.41 2.44 14.31
C LEU A 218 -16.82 2.08 13.85
N ALA A 219 -17.37 2.82 12.88
CA ALA A 219 -18.67 2.52 12.30
C ALA A 219 -18.68 1.15 11.59
N PHE A 220 -17.65 0.83 10.82
CA PHE A 220 -17.51 -0.47 10.16
C PHE A 220 -17.37 -1.61 11.16
N GLY A 221 -16.54 -1.44 12.20
CA GLY A 221 -16.41 -2.40 13.30
C GLY A 221 -17.73 -2.62 14.03
N PHE A 222 -18.46 -1.54 14.32
CA PHE A 222 -19.79 -1.61 14.91
C PHE A 222 -20.79 -2.36 14.04
N PHE A 223 -20.87 -2.05 12.73
CA PHE A 223 -21.75 -2.77 11.80
C PHE A 223 -21.41 -4.26 11.72
N THR A 224 -20.11 -4.59 11.66
CA THR A 224 -19.64 -5.98 11.63
C THR A 224 -20.09 -6.72 12.89
N LEU A 225 -19.82 -6.18 14.08
CA LEU A 225 -20.25 -6.78 15.35
C LEU A 225 -21.78 -6.90 15.45
N LEU A 226 -22.51 -5.88 14.98
CA LEU A 226 -23.97 -5.87 14.97
C LEU A 226 -24.53 -7.00 14.10
N PHE A 227 -24.10 -7.11 12.84
CA PHE A 227 -24.62 -8.12 11.91
C PHE A 227 -24.18 -9.53 12.28
N VAL A 228 -22.95 -9.73 12.75
CA VAL A 228 -22.50 -11.03 13.27
C VAL A 228 -23.32 -11.44 14.50
N THR A 229 -23.64 -10.51 15.39
CA THR A 229 -24.48 -10.80 16.56
C THR A 229 -25.92 -11.13 16.16
N LEU A 230 -26.48 -10.43 15.18
CA LEU A 230 -27.81 -10.73 14.64
C LEU A 230 -27.87 -12.10 13.96
N ALA A 231 -26.85 -12.44 13.17
CA ALA A 231 -26.72 -13.75 12.53
C ALA A 231 -26.62 -14.87 13.57
N LYS A 232 -25.80 -14.68 14.61
CA LYS A 232 -25.65 -15.65 15.72
C LYS A 232 -26.94 -15.86 16.51
N LYS A 233 -27.81 -14.85 16.57
CA LYS A 233 -29.15 -14.94 17.19
C LYS A 233 -30.19 -15.63 16.30
N GLY A 234 -29.82 -16.09 15.11
CA GLY A 234 -30.72 -16.75 14.16
C GLY A 234 -31.61 -15.79 13.38
N THR A 235 -31.25 -14.50 13.32
CA THR A 235 -31.94 -13.55 12.44
C THR A 235 -31.65 -13.95 11.00
N ASP A 236 -32.69 -14.11 10.19
CA ASP A 236 -32.53 -14.45 8.78
C ASP A 236 -32.01 -13.23 8.01
N LEU A 237 -30.71 -13.21 7.74
CA LEU A 237 -30.06 -12.17 6.97
C LEU A 237 -30.17 -12.51 5.49
N TYR A 238 -30.96 -11.73 4.75
CA TYR A 238 -31.05 -11.89 3.30
C TYR A 238 -29.68 -11.68 2.63
N VAL A 239 -29.24 -12.71 1.91
CA VAL A 239 -28.11 -12.70 0.98
C VAL A 239 -28.66 -12.91 -0.42
N ARG A 240 -28.22 -12.07 -1.37
CA ARG A 240 -28.62 -12.20 -2.78
C ARG A 240 -28.17 -13.57 -3.30
N PRO A 241 -29.04 -14.34 -3.98
CA PRO A 241 -28.63 -15.58 -4.62
C PRO A 241 -27.56 -15.36 -5.70
N LEU A 242 -26.61 -16.29 -5.76
CA LEU A 242 -25.52 -16.28 -6.74
C LEU A 242 -25.86 -17.27 -7.85
N ALA A 243 -26.05 -16.78 -9.07
CA ALA A 243 -26.44 -17.62 -10.21
C ALA A 243 -25.48 -18.80 -10.43
N GLY A 244 -24.17 -18.58 -10.26
CA GLY A 244 -23.17 -19.64 -10.37
C GLY A 244 -23.33 -20.75 -9.34
N ILE A 245 -23.83 -20.45 -8.13
CA ILE A 245 -24.05 -21.46 -7.08
C ILE A 245 -25.36 -22.22 -7.28
N GLU A 246 -26.42 -21.55 -7.73
CA GLU A 246 -27.68 -22.23 -8.09
C GLU A 246 -27.47 -23.20 -9.25
N ALA A 247 -26.66 -22.82 -10.24
CA ALA A 247 -26.32 -23.65 -11.38
C ALA A 247 -25.53 -24.93 -11.01
N VAL A 248 -24.87 -24.97 -9.85
CA VAL A 248 -24.11 -26.17 -9.42
C VAL A 248 -25.02 -27.36 -9.21
N ASP A 249 -26.16 -27.20 -8.51
CA ASP A 249 -27.07 -28.31 -8.22
C ASP A 249 -27.67 -28.87 -9.55
N ASP A 250 -28.03 -27.99 -10.49
CA ASP A 250 -28.53 -28.37 -11.83
C ASP A 250 -27.44 -29.08 -12.66
N ALA A 251 -26.21 -28.58 -12.61
CA ALA A 251 -25.09 -29.16 -13.35
C ALA A 251 -24.70 -30.55 -12.82
N ILE A 252 -24.86 -30.80 -11.51
CA ILE A 252 -24.67 -32.13 -10.92
C ILE A 252 -25.78 -33.09 -11.38
N GLY A 253 -27.05 -32.64 -11.39
CA GLY A 253 -28.17 -33.43 -11.90
C GLY A 253 -27.94 -33.87 -13.34
N ARG A 254 -27.53 -32.94 -14.22
CA ARG A 254 -27.19 -33.26 -15.62
C ARG A 254 -26.01 -34.22 -15.74
N ALA A 255 -24.96 -34.03 -14.95
CA ALA A 255 -23.81 -34.95 -14.97
C ALA A 255 -24.23 -36.38 -14.59
N THR A 256 -25.12 -36.50 -13.60
CA THR A 256 -25.74 -37.77 -13.19
C THR A 256 -26.53 -38.40 -14.35
N GLU A 257 -27.41 -37.63 -15.00
CA GLU A 257 -28.23 -38.09 -16.13
C GLU A 257 -27.40 -38.52 -17.33
N MET A 258 -26.27 -37.86 -17.58
CA MET A 258 -25.36 -38.19 -18.68
C MET A 258 -24.40 -39.34 -18.37
N GLY A 259 -24.28 -39.73 -17.10
CA GLY A 259 -23.27 -40.69 -16.65
C GLY A 259 -21.82 -40.23 -16.91
N ARG A 260 -21.60 -38.91 -16.96
CA ARG A 260 -20.29 -38.27 -17.21
C ARG A 260 -19.76 -37.65 -15.92
N PRO A 261 -18.44 -37.61 -15.70
CA PRO A 261 -17.87 -37.08 -14.46
C PRO A 261 -18.01 -35.55 -14.35
N ILE A 262 -17.84 -35.04 -13.13
CA ILE A 262 -17.63 -33.63 -12.84
C ILE A 262 -16.14 -33.41 -12.59
N LEU A 263 -15.58 -32.40 -13.24
CA LEU A 263 -14.20 -31.97 -13.01
C LEU A 263 -14.22 -30.73 -12.11
N TYR A 264 -13.51 -30.78 -10.99
CA TYR A 264 -13.36 -29.64 -10.07
C TYR A 264 -11.90 -29.22 -10.00
N VAL A 265 -11.62 -27.94 -10.26
CA VAL A 265 -10.27 -27.37 -10.29
C VAL A 265 -10.17 -26.26 -9.25
N LEU A 266 -9.23 -26.41 -8.32
CA LEU A 266 -8.97 -25.49 -7.20
C LEU A 266 -8.10 -24.27 -7.58
N GLY A 267 -7.58 -24.25 -8.81
CA GLY A 267 -6.60 -23.27 -9.27
C GLY A 267 -5.17 -23.60 -8.83
N LEU A 268 -4.30 -22.59 -8.85
CA LEU A 268 -2.86 -22.70 -8.55
C LEU A 268 -2.49 -22.08 -7.19
N GLY A 269 -3.49 -21.65 -6.42
CA GLY A 269 -3.28 -21.07 -5.09
C GLY A 269 -2.77 -22.09 -4.08
N SER A 270 -2.17 -21.58 -3.02
CA SER A 270 -1.83 -22.33 -1.82
C SER A 270 -3.06 -22.54 -0.93
N ALA A 271 -2.97 -23.44 0.04
CA ALA A 271 -4.01 -23.64 1.06
C ALA A 271 -4.21 -22.44 2.00
N ALA A 272 -3.28 -21.46 1.98
CA ALA A 272 -3.38 -20.21 2.75
C ALA A 272 -4.12 -19.09 1.99
N ASP A 273 -4.28 -19.22 0.67
CA ASP A 273 -4.99 -18.22 -0.13
C ASP A 273 -6.50 -18.24 0.17
N VAL A 274 -7.08 -17.06 0.38
CA VAL A 274 -8.49 -16.89 0.77
C VAL A 274 -9.44 -17.49 -0.27
N ALA A 275 -9.15 -17.32 -1.57
CA ALA A 275 -9.92 -17.95 -2.64
C ALA A 275 -9.88 -19.48 -2.61
N THR A 276 -8.72 -20.08 -2.33
CA THR A 276 -8.58 -21.54 -2.19
C THR A 276 -9.37 -22.05 -0.99
N ILE A 277 -9.33 -21.32 0.13
CA ILE A 277 -10.11 -21.64 1.34
C ILE A 277 -11.62 -21.61 1.03
N ALA A 278 -12.10 -20.56 0.36
CA ALA A 278 -13.49 -20.48 -0.06
C ALA A 278 -13.87 -21.63 -1.02
N SER A 279 -12.97 -21.99 -1.92
CA SER A 279 -13.14 -23.11 -2.83
C SER A 279 -13.24 -24.46 -2.11
N PHE A 280 -12.49 -24.70 -1.02
CA PHE A 280 -12.67 -25.92 -0.22
C PHE A 280 -14.10 -26.05 0.34
N THR A 281 -14.71 -24.95 0.79
CA THR A 281 -16.09 -24.97 1.27
C THR A 281 -17.07 -25.33 0.14
N ILE A 282 -16.86 -24.77 -1.06
CA ILE A 282 -17.68 -25.09 -2.24
C ILE A 282 -17.47 -26.54 -2.67
N LEU A 283 -16.22 -27.02 -2.70
CA LEU A 283 -15.87 -28.41 -3.01
C LEU A 283 -16.58 -29.39 -2.06
N GLY A 284 -16.62 -29.10 -0.75
CA GLY A 284 -17.32 -29.97 0.20
C GLY A 284 -18.82 -30.09 -0.11
N ARG A 285 -19.47 -28.98 -0.47
CA ARG A 285 -20.87 -28.99 -0.92
C ARG A 285 -21.04 -29.81 -2.20
N VAL A 286 -20.19 -29.60 -3.19
CA VAL A 286 -20.22 -30.35 -4.47
C VAL A 286 -20.01 -31.83 -4.20
N ALA A 287 -18.99 -32.21 -3.43
CA ALA A 287 -18.67 -33.59 -3.10
C ALA A 287 -19.81 -34.29 -2.36
N LYS A 288 -20.45 -33.61 -1.41
CA LYS A 288 -21.63 -34.15 -0.70
C LYS A 288 -22.78 -34.46 -1.68
N ARG A 289 -23.08 -33.53 -2.58
CA ARG A 289 -24.11 -33.73 -3.61
C ARG A 289 -23.74 -34.84 -4.60
N VAL A 290 -22.50 -34.84 -5.08
CA VAL A 290 -21.97 -35.91 -5.95
C VAL A 290 -22.13 -37.28 -5.30
N ALA A 291 -21.85 -37.41 -4.00
CA ALA A 291 -22.07 -38.65 -3.26
C ALA A 291 -23.56 -39.02 -3.20
N GLU A 292 -24.45 -38.07 -2.88
CA GLU A 292 -25.90 -38.30 -2.85
C GLU A 292 -26.44 -38.83 -4.19
N TYR A 293 -25.99 -38.23 -5.30
CA TYR A 293 -26.39 -38.57 -6.67
C TYR A 293 -25.54 -39.68 -7.33
N GLN A 294 -24.50 -40.18 -6.65
CA GLN A 294 -23.58 -41.20 -7.19
C GLN A 294 -22.93 -40.82 -8.52
N THR A 295 -22.55 -39.55 -8.66
CA THR A 295 -21.81 -39.06 -9.83
C THR A 295 -20.31 -39.25 -9.62
N ALA A 296 -19.53 -39.38 -10.70
CA ALA A 296 -18.08 -39.39 -10.61
C ALA A 296 -17.53 -37.96 -10.45
N LEU A 297 -16.53 -37.79 -9.59
CA LEU A 297 -15.82 -36.53 -9.35
C LEU A 297 -14.34 -36.71 -9.63
N ILE A 298 -13.71 -35.72 -10.26
CA ILE A 298 -12.29 -35.69 -10.56
C ILE A 298 -11.74 -34.35 -10.08
N VAL A 299 -10.74 -34.38 -9.20
CA VAL A 299 -10.15 -33.18 -8.60
C VAL A 299 -8.62 -33.20 -8.77
N PRO A 300 -8.09 -32.82 -9.94
CA PRO A 300 -6.65 -32.68 -10.11
C PRO A 300 -6.15 -31.46 -9.34
N THR A 301 -5.08 -31.59 -8.58
CA THR A 301 -4.51 -30.48 -7.79
C THR A 301 -3.10 -30.10 -8.26
N TYR A 302 -2.82 -28.80 -8.23
CA TYR A 302 -1.52 -28.22 -8.58
C TYR A 302 -0.53 -28.28 -7.41
N GLU A 303 -1.03 -28.21 -6.17
CA GLU A 303 -0.21 -28.05 -4.97
C GLU A 303 -0.46 -29.23 -4.00
N PRO A 304 0.60 -29.86 -3.42
CA PRO A 304 0.45 -31.04 -2.57
C PRO A 304 -0.34 -30.82 -1.26
N ILE A 305 -0.17 -29.69 -0.58
CA ILE A 305 -0.94 -29.38 0.65
C ILE A 305 -2.43 -29.21 0.30
N VAL A 306 -2.73 -28.52 -0.80
CA VAL A 306 -4.09 -28.38 -1.35
C VAL A 306 -4.69 -29.76 -1.66
N MET A 307 -3.91 -30.71 -2.20
CA MET A 307 -4.35 -32.10 -2.39
C MET A 307 -4.81 -32.73 -1.07
N THR A 308 -3.97 -32.67 -0.03
CA THR A 308 -4.27 -33.29 1.27
C THR A 308 -5.51 -32.68 1.91
N VAL A 309 -5.65 -31.36 1.87
CA VAL A 309 -6.85 -30.68 2.39
C VAL A 309 -8.09 -31.04 1.57
N ALA A 310 -8.01 -31.03 0.25
CA ALA A 310 -9.12 -31.40 -0.63
C ALA A 310 -9.54 -32.87 -0.44
N GLN A 311 -8.60 -33.80 -0.25
CA GLN A 311 -8.88 -35.20 0.07
C GLN A 311 -9.72 -35.32 1.35
N GLU A 312 -9.35 -34.61 2.41
CA GLU A 312 -10.08 -34.64 3.67
C GLU A 312 -11.47 -34.01 3.53
N VAL A 313 -11.59 -32.88 2.82
CA VAL A 313 -12.87 -32.23 2.53
C VAL A 313 -13.82 -33.17 1.77
N VAL A 314 -13.33 -33.82 0.71
CA VAL A 314 -14.15 -34.75 -0.09
C VAL A 314 -14.53 -35.97 0.75
N LYS A 315 -13.58 -36.57 1.47
CA LYS A 315 -13.82 -37.73 2.35
C LYS A 315 -14.86 -37.43 3.43
N SER A 316 -14.74 -36.30 4.12
CA SER A 316 -15.71 -35.85 5.13
C SER A 316 -17.09 -35.64 4.50
N SER A 317 -17.14 -35.09 3.29
CA SER A 317 -18.41 -34.82 2.59
C SER A 317 -19.14 -36.11 2.18
N TYR A 318 -18.40 -37.15 1.78
CA TYR A 318 -18.96 -38.49 1.50
C TYR A 318 -19.46 -39.16 2.79
N LEU A 319 -18.76 -39.00 3.90
CA LEU A 319 -19.20 -39.46 5.21
C LEU A 319 -20.49 -38.77 5.65
N ASP A 320 -20.57 -37.45 5.48
CA ASP A 320 -21.77 -36.65 5.78
C ASP A 320 -22.97 -36.98 4.87
N ALA A 321 -22.72 -37.50 3.67
CA ALA A 321 -23.74 -38.02 2.77
C ALA A 321 -24.19 -39.46 3.13
N GLY A 322 -23.57 -40.08 4.14
CA GLY A 322 -23.84 -41.47 4.55
C GLY A 322 -23.29 -42.52 3.58
N ARG A 323 -22.33 -42.15 2.72
CA ARG A 323 -21.73 -43.02 1.68
C ARG A 323 -20.20 -43.05 1.76
N PRO A 324 -19.61 -43.42 2.91
CA PRO A 324 -18.15 -43.46 3.06
C PRO A 324 -17.49 -44.49 2.12
N ASP A 325 -18.17 -45.59 1.79
CA ASP A 325 -17.65 -46.66 0.94
C ASP A 325 -17.56 -46.27 -0.55
N ASP A 326 -18.27 -45.21 -0.97
CA ASP A 326 -18.24 -44.70 -2.34
C ASP A 326 -17.03 -43.78 -2.58
N PHE A 327 -16.33 -43.33 -1.52
CA PHE A 327 -15.14 -42.49 -1.63
C PHE A 327 -13.95 -43.29 -2.17
N LYS A 328 -13.25 -42.74 -3.16
CA LYS A 328 -12.02 -43.31 -3.71
C LYS A 328 -10.86 -42.34 -3.52
N GLU A 329 -9.72 -42.84 -3.06
CA GLU A 329 -8.53 -42.01 -2.81
C GLU A 329 -7.99 -41.33 -4.08
N ASP A 330 -8.24 -41.91 -5.26
CA ASP A 330 -7.86 -41.37 -6.56
C ASP A 330 -8.82 -40.29 -7.10
N THR A 331 -9.89 -39.96 -6.36
CA THR A 331 -10.81 -38.84 -6.69
C THR A 331 -10.05 -37.51 -6.71
N VAL A 332 -9.11 -37.34 -5.78
CA VAL A 332 -8.31 -36.13 -5.60
C VAL A 332 -6.84 -36.51 -5.67
N PHE A 333 -6.10 -35.95 -6.63
CA PHE A 333 -4.71 -36.33 -6.88
C PHE A 333 -3.85 -35.17 -7.34
N PHE A 334 -2.59 -35.20 -6.92
CA PHE A 334 -1.58 -34.25 -7.33
C PHE A 334 -1.09 -34.54 -8.74
N VAL A 335 -0.88 -33.48 -9.52
CA VAL A 335 -0.37 -33.57 -10.89
C VAL A 335 1.06 -33.05 -10.99
N THR A 336 1.27 -31.75 -10.76
CA THR A 336 2.58 -31.07 -10.84
C THR A 336 2.46 -29.62 -10.36
N GLN A 337 3.56 -29.04 -9.87
CA GLN A 337 3.68 -27.61 -9.53
C GLN A 337 4.26 -26.77 -10.69
N SER A 338 4.10 -27.22 -11.93
CA SER A 338 4.42 -26.41 -13.12
C SER A 338 3.13 -26.01 -13.83
N GLN A 339 2.83 -24.72 -13.87
CA GLN A 339 1.55 -24.17 -14.30
C GLN A 339 1.06 -24.77 -15.61
N PHE A 340 1.81 -24.64 -16.71
CA PHE A 340 1.35 -25.12 -18.01
C PHE A 340 1.41 -26.65 -18.16
N ALA A 341 2.25 -27.33 -17.38
CA ALA A 341 2.24 -28.79 -17.33
C ALA A 341 0.98 -29.31 -16.61
N TYR A 342 0.56 -28.64 -15.53
CA TYR A 342 -0.70 -28.91 -14.84
C TYR A 342 -1.88 -28.72 -15.79
N VAL A 343 -1.91 -27.60 -16.52
CA VAL A 343 -2.97 -27.30 -17.48
C VAL A 343 -3.02 -28.32 -18.62
N ALA A 344 -1.87 -28.70 -19.18
CA ALA A 344 -1.81 -29.72 -20.23
C ALA A 344 -2.39 -31.07 -19.75
N ALA A 345 -2.10 -31.45 -18.50
CA ALA A 345 -2.65 -32.67 -17.91
C ALA A 345 -4.16 -32.56 -17.67
N VAL A 346 -4.64 -31.44 -17.12
CA VAL A 346 -6.08 -31.20 -16.90
C VAL A 346 -6.85 -31.15 -18.21
N ASN A 347 -6.32 -30.50 -19.24
CA ASN A 347 -6.89 -30.52 -20.59
C ASN A 347 -6.93 -31.94 -21.17
N GLY A 348 -5.87 -32.72 -20.96
CA GLY A 348 -5.85 -34.14 -21.33
C GLY A 348 -6.90 -34.97 -20.60
N ILE A 349 -7.25 -34.63 -19.35
CA ILE A 349 -8.38 -35.25 -18.64
C ILE A 349 -9.70 -34.83 -19.29
N MET A 350 -9.92 -33.53 -19.53
CA MET A 350 -11.15 -33.03 -20.16
C MET A 350 -11.44 -33.70 -21.51
N LEU A 351 -10.41 -33.89 -22.34
CA LEU A 351 -10.56 -34.48 -23.68
C LEU A 351 -10.72 -36.01 -23.67
N ARG A 352 -10.34 -36.70 -22.60
CA ARG A 352 -10.48 -38.16 -22.47
C ARG A 352 -11.75 -38.56 -21.74
N GLU A 353 -11.97 -37.96 -20.57
CA GLU A 353 -13.08 -38.28 -19.68
C GLU A 353 -14.36 -37.57 -20.09
N LEU A 354 -14.25 -36.48 -20.87
CA LEU A 354 -15.37 -35.66 -21.31
C LEU A 354 -16.27 -35.34 -20.10
N PRO A 355 -15.85 -34.53 -19.12
CA PRO A 355 -16.71 -34.20 -17.99
C PRO A 355 -18.00 -33.52 -18.49
N ALA A 356 -19.14 -33.75 -17.83
CA ALA A 356 -20.37 -33.03 -18.15
C ALA A 356 -20.33 -31.59 -17.61
N THR A 357 -19.56 -31.38 -16.54
CA THR A 357 -19.44 -30.10 -15.85
C THR A 357 -17.99 -29.88 -15.43
N CYS A 358 -17.47 -28.69 -15.70
CA CYS A 358 -16.21 -28.19 -15.16
C CYS A 358 -16.48 -27.07 -14.16
N ILE A 359 -15.94 -27.21 -12.95
CA ILE A 359 -16.05 -26.21 -11.89
C ILE A 359 -14.65 -25.67 -11.61
N TYR A 360 -14.46 -24.36 -11.83
CA TYR A 360 -13.20 -23.66 -11.63
C TYR A 360 -13.34 -22.70 -10.46
N MET A 361 -12.93 -23.08 -9.26
CA MET A 361 -13.10 -22.25 -8.06
C MET A 361 -11.78 -22.12 -7.32
N GLY A 362 -11.31 -20.89 -7.11
CA GLY A 362 -10.07 -20.64 -6.38
C GLY A 362 -9.20 -19.58 -7.03
N LYS A 363 -7.88 -19.70 -6.84
CA LYS A 363 -6.91 -18.71 -7.33
C LYS A 363 -6.36 -19.14 -8.68
N PHE A 364 -6.66 -18.37 -9.72
CA PHE A 364 -6.25 -18.67 -11.09
C PHE A 364 -5.35 -17.58 -11.67
N PHE A 365 -4.54 -17.95 -12.66
CA PHE A 365 -3.66 -17.07 -13.42
C PHE A 365 -3.90 -17.29 -14.93
N ALA A 366 -2.85 -17.12 -15.73
CA ALA A 366 -2.90 -17.17 -17.20
C ALA A 366 -3.51 -18.47 -17.80
N GLU A 367 -3.64 -19.54 -17.02
CA GLU A 367 -4.29 -20.78 -17.43
C GLU A 367 -5.80 -20.70 -17.58
N SER A 368 -6.44 -19.69 -17.00
CA SER A 368 -7.90 -19.57 -16.90
C SER A 368 -8.60 -19.80 -18.24
N LEU A 369 -8.14 -19.08 -19.27
CA LEU A 369 -8.73 -19.16 -20.61
C LEU A 369 -8.47 -20.52 -21.28
N ILE A 370 -7.29 -21.10 -21.07
CA ILE A 370 -6.91 -22.38 -21.68
C ILE A 370 -7.76 -23.52 -21.13
N LEU A 371 -7.97 -23.53 -19.80
CA LEU A 371 -8.85 -24.48 -19.13
C LEU A 371 -10.30 -24.30 -19.61
N ALA A 372 -10.80 -23.06 -19.60
CA ALA A 372 -12.18 -22.77 -19.97
C ALA A 372 -12.49 -23.10 -21.45
N GLU A 373 -11.59 -22.77 -22.38
CA GLU A 373 -11.78 -23.10 -23.80
C GLU A 373 -11.78 -24.62 -24.01
N THR A 374 -10.92 -25.35 -23.29
CA THR A 374 -10.88 -26.82 -23.39
C THR A 374 -12.14 -27.46 -22.81
N GLY A 375 -12.64 -26.96 -21.68
CA GLY A 375 -13.91 -27.44 -21.11
C GLY A 375 -15.10 -27.17 -22.03
N ALA A 376 -15.12 -26.02 -22.72
CA ALA A 376 -16.10 -25.71 -23.76
C ALA A 376 -16.01 -26.68 -24.95
N LEU A 377 -14.80 -26.98 -25.44
CA LEU A 377 -14.56 -27.97 -26.49
C LEU A 377 -14.99 -29.39 -26.09
N ALA A 378 -14.86 -29.75 -24.80
CA ALA A 378 -15.36 -31.01 -24.25
C ALA A 378 -16.92 -31.04 -24.09
N GLY A 379 -17.58 -29.91 -24.34
CA GLY A 379 -19.04 -29.76 -24.22
C GLY A 379 -19.52 -29.74 -22.77
N SER A 380 -18.68 -29.27 -21.85
CA SER A 380 -18.99 -29.20 -20.42
C SER A 380 -19.77 -27.93 -20.10
N ILE A 381 -20.73 -27.97 -19.17
CA ILE A 381 -21.16 -26.75 -18.49
C ILE A 381 -20.02 -26.25 -17.62
N GLN A 382 -19.76 -24.95 -17.64
CA GLN A 382 -18.64 -24.36 -16.93
C GLN A 382 -19.09 -23.33 -15.90
N ILE A 383 -18.69 -23.55 -14.65
CA ILE A 383 -18.98 -22.66 -13.52
C ILE A 383 -17.65 -22.23 -12.93
N ALA A 384 -17.37 -20.94 -12.96
CA ALA A 384 -16.11 -20.38 -12.51
C ALA A 384 -16.27 -19.41 -11.33
N GLY A 385 -15.21 -19.21 -10.56
CA GLY A 385 -15.12 -18.22 -9.49
C GLY A 385 -13.68 -17.96 -9.07
N THR A 386 -13.26 -16.70 -9.15
CA THR A 386 -11.90 -16.26 -8.78
C THR A 386 -11.93 -14.84 -8.23
N ASP A 387 -10.99 -14.54 -7.33
CA ASP A 387 -10.71 -13.19 -6.84
C ASP A 387 -9.62 -12.47 -7.65
N GLU A 388 -8.98 -13.17 -8.59
CA GLU A 388 -7.93 -12.61 -9.41
C GLU A 388 -8.50 -11.69 -10.49
N ILE A 389 -8.35 -10.38 -10.30
CA ILE A 389 -8.92 -9.32 -11.15
C ILE A 389 -8.53 -9.52 -12.62
N ALA A 390 -7.28 -9.94 -12.88
CA ALA A 390 -6.78 -10.15 -14.23
C ALA A 390 -7.42 -11.35 -14.96
N GLN A 391 -8.00 -12.31 -14.23
CA GLN A 391 -8.56 -13.54 -14.81
C GLN A 391 -10.07 -13.54 -14.95
N ILE A 392 -10.78 -12.73 -14.15
CA ILE A 392 -12.24 -12.60 -14.19
C ILE A 392 -12.78 -12.41 -15.63
N PRO A 393 -12.21 -11.54 -16.50
CA PRO A 393 -12.72 -11.38 -17.86
C PRO A 393 -12.67 -12.65 -18.71
N PHE A 394 -11.67 -13.51 -18.52
CA PHE A 394 -11.56 -14.76 -19.27
C PHE A 394 -12.68 -15.73 -18.89
N PHE A 395 -12.97 -15.88 -17.60
CA PHE A 395 -14.06 -16.73 -17.16
C PHE A 395 -15.43 -16.17 -17.55
N ILE A 396 -15.64 -14.84 -17.48
CA ILE A 396 -16.89 -14.22 -17.93
C ILE A 396 -17.20 -14.55 -19.39
N VAL A 397 -16.18 -14.56 -20.26
CA VAL A 397 -16.38 -14.78 -21.70
C VAL A 397 -16.42 -16.28 -22.06
N ALA A 398 -15.71 -17.13 -21.31
CA ALA A 398 -15.53 -18.55 -21.66
C ALA A 398 -16.40 -19.53 -20.84
N CYS A 399 -17.02 -19.10 -19.74
CA CYS A 399 -17.84 -19.96 -18.87
C CYS A 399 -19.32 -19.54 -18.85
N ASP A 400 -20.21 -20.49 -18.60
CA ASP A 400 -21.66 -20.25 -18.52
C ASP A 400 -22.03 -19.38 -17.31
N TYR A 401 -21.34 -19.61 -16.19
CA TYR A 401 -21.53 -18.84 -14.95
C TYR A 401 -20.17 -18.47 -14.36
N THR A 402 -20.04 -17.22 -13.91
CA THR A 402 -18.81 -16.73 -13.26
C THR A 402 -19.16 -15.95 -12.00
N LEU A 403 -18.58 -16.35 -10.88
CA LEU A 403 -18.56 -15.59 -9.62
C LEU A 403 -17.42 -14.58 -9.67
N ILE A 404 -17.74 -13.31 -9.47
CA ILE A 404 -16.80 -12.19 -9.62
C ILE A 404 -16.26 -11.79 -8.26
N GLY A 405 -14.96 -11.99 -8.01
CA GLY A 405 -14.28 -11.41 -6.87
C GLY A 405 -14.88 -11.89 -5.55
N GLU A 406 -15.51 -10.95 -4.84
CA GLU A 406 -16.14 -11.22 -3.55
C GLU A 406 -17.29 -12.24 -3.60
N GLU A 407 -17.89 -12.46 -4.77
CA GLU A 407 -18.96 -13.45 -4.92
C GLU A 407 -18.44 -14.87 -4.61
N LEU A 408 -17.16 -15.14 -4.83
CA LEU A 408 -16.52 -16.41 -4.44
C LEU A 408 -16.55 -16.60 -2.91
N TYR A 409 -16.29 -15.55 -2.14
CA TYR A 409 -16.34 -15.61 -0.67
C TYR A 409 -17.78 -15.58 -0.15
N ALA A 410 -18.65 -14.83 -0.81
CA ALA A 410 -20.08 -14.83 -0.49
C ALA A 410 -20.72 -16.20 -0.71
N ALA A 411 -20.24 -16.97 -1.72
CA ALA A 411 -20.71 -18.31 -1.98
C ALA A 411 -20.45 -19.28 -0.82
N SER A 412 -19.28 -19.22 -0.17
CA SER A 412 -19.00 -20.07 1.00
C SER A 412 -19.91 -19.69 2.17
N ALA A 413 -20.16 -18.40 2.39
CA ALA A 413 -21.11 -17.90 3.39
C ALA A 413 -22.56 -18.35 3.09
N TYR A 414 -22.97 -18.29 1.82
CA TYR A 414 -24.29 -18.67 1.35
C TYR A 414 -24.56 -20.17 1.56
N LEU A 415 -23.58 -21.01 1.22
CA LEU A 415 -23.69 -22.47 1.32
C LEU A 415 -23.60 -22.98 2.75
N GLY A 416 -22.65 -22.48 3.54
CA GLY A 416 -22.43 -22.92 4.92
C GLY A 416 -23.41 -22.30 5.93
N ARG A 417 -24.06 -21.17 5.58
CA ARG A 417 -24.85 -20.33 6.48
C ARG A 417 -24.17 -20.05 7.82
N GLU A 418 -22.84 -19.94 7.80
CA GLU A 418 -22.08 -19.67 9.02
C GLU A 418 -22.32 -18.23 9.49
N PRO A 419 -22.76 -18.01 10.74
CA PRO A 419 -23.15 -16.68 11.21
C PRO A 419 -22.05 -15.61 11.09
N ILE A 420 -20.78 -16.00 11.23
CA ILE A 420 -19.64 -15.08 11.14
C ILE A 420 -19.47 -14.59 9.71
N LEU A 421 -19.50 -15.51 8.74
CA LEU A 421 -19.35 -15.18 7.32
C LEU A 421 -20.55 -14.37 6.81
N LEU A 422 -21.78 -14.80 7.16
CA LEU A 422 -23.01 -14.08 6.78
C LEU A 422 -23.07 -12.67 7.36
N GLY A 423 -22.76 -12.50 8.65
CA GLY A 423 -22.78 -11.19 9.30
C GLY A 423 -21.72 -10.25 8.73
N SER A 424 -20.53 -10.76 8.45
CA SER A 424 -19.44 -9.97 7.86
C SER A 424 -19.76 -9.53 6.42
N LEU A 425 -20.32 -10.45 5.61
CA LEU A 425 -20.78 -10.14 4.26
C LEU A 425 -21.81 -9.01 4.28
N LYS A 426 -22.79 -9.09 5.19
CA LYS A 426 -23.83 -8.05 5.31
C LYS A 426 -23.26 -6.70 5.73
N ALA A 427 -22.32 -6.68 6.66
CA ALA A 427 -21.65 -5.45 7.08
C ALA A 427 -20.86 -4.79 5.93
N GLN A 428 -20.17 -5.60 5.12
CA GLN A 428 -19.46 -5.13 3.93
C GLN A 428 -20.41 -4.54 2.89
N ASP A 429 -21.54 -5.19 2.61
CA ASP A 429 -22.57 -4.67 1.69
C ASP A 429 -23.07 -3.28 2.12
N TYR A 430 -23.41 -3.11 3.40
CA TYR A 430 -23.87 -1.82 3.93
C TYR A 430 -22.77 -0.76 3.92
N ALA A 431 -21.53 -1.13 4.24
CA ALA A 431 -20.40 -0.22 4.18
C ALA A 431 -20.17 0.29 2.75
N LYS A 432 -20.22 -0.61 1.75
CA LYS A 432 -20.13 -0.23 0.33
C LYS A 432 -21.28 0.68 -0.09
N ALA A 433 -22.50 0.37 0.32
CA ALA A 433 -23.65 1.23 0.04
C ALA A 433 -23.49 2.64 0.64
N LEU A 434 -22.96 2.76 1.86
CA LEU A 434 -22.65 4.04 2.49
C LEU A 434 -21.54 4.80 1.75
N VAL A 435 -20.47 4.12 1.34
CA VAL A 435 -19.39 4.72 0.54
C VAL A 435 -19.93 5.25 -0.79
N VAL A 436 -20.75 4.48 -1.49
CA VAL A 436 -21.40 4.92 -2.74
C VAL A 436 -22.29 6.14 -2.47
N ALA A 437 -23.10 6.10 -1.40
CA ALA A 437 -23.96 7.23 -1.04
C ALA A 437 -23.16 8.50 -0.74
N PHE A 438 -22.12 8.41 0.09
CA PHE A 438 -21.24 9.55 0.39
C PHE A 438 -20.47 10.04 -0.83
N SER A 439 -20.08 9.14 -1.75
CA SER A 439 -19.43 9.54 -3.00
C SER A 439 -20.38 10.35 -3.90
N VAL A 440 -21.64 9.94 -4.00
CA VAL A 440 -22.67 10.68 -4.76
C VAL A 440 -22.96 12.03 -4.11
N ILE A 441 -23.11 12.08 -2.77
CA ILE A 441 -23.31 13.33 -2.03
C ILE A 441 -22.11 14.27 -2.21
N GLY A 442 -20.89 13.74 -2.09
CA GLY A 442 -19.66 14.49 -2.29
C GLY A 442 -19.54 15.06 -3.69
N LEU A 443 -19.89 14.28 -4.71
CA LEU A 443 -19.95 14.76 -6.09
C LEU A 443 -20.94 15.93 -6.24
N ILE A 444 -22.14 15.82 -5.67
CA ILE A 444 -23.16 16.89 -5.76
C ILE A 444 -22.66 18.15 -5.05
N PHE A 445 -22.13 18.03 -3.83
CA PHE A 445 -21.71 19.19 -3.04
C PHE A 445 -20.48 19.88 -3.62
N ALA A 446 -19.54 19.11 -4.18
CA ALA A 446 -18.40 19.66 -4.91
C ALA A 446 -18.84 20.52 -6.10
N ASN A 447 -19.89 20.10 -6.84
CA ASN A 447 -20.43 20.87 -7.97
C ASN A 447 -21.22 22.11 -7.53
N LEU A 448 -21.72 22.15 -6.29
CA LEU A 448 -22.42 23.30 -5.71
C LEU A 448 -21.46 24.26 -4.98
N GLU A 449 -20.15 24.04 -5.08
CA GLU A 449 -19.10 24.80 -4.36
C GLU A 449 -19.28 24.75 -2.83
N TRP A 450 -19.93 23.70 -2.32
CA TRP A 450 -20.08 23.44 -0.88
C TRP A 450 -18.89 22.61 -0.40
N THR A 451 -17.79 23.29 -0.07
CA THR A 451 -16.52 22.62 0.23
C THR A 451 -16.53 21.86 1.55
N TRP A 452 -17.32 22.27 2.54
CA TRP A 452 -17.29 21.71 3.91
C TRP A 452 -17.38 20.17 3.99
N PHE A 453 -18.15 19.55 3.09
CA PHE A 453 -18.31 18.09 3.06
C PHE A 453 -17.13 17.41 2.36
N VAL A 454 -16.57 18.03 1.33
CA VAL A 454 -15.37 17.55 0.64
C VAL A 454 -14.16 17.70 1.56
N ASP A 455 -14.07 18.81 2.29
CA ASP A 455 -13.02 19.11 3.26
C ASP A 455 -12.99 18.06 4.38
N LEU A 456 -14.14 17.47 4.74
CA LEU A 456 -14.20 16.35 5.69
C LEU A 456 -13.43 15.11 5.20
N PHE A 457 -13.25 14.92 3.90
CA PHE A 457 -12.48 13.78 3.36
C PHE A 457 -11.08 14.19 2.89
N HIS A 458 -10.70 15.45 3.06
CA HIS A 458 -9.37 15.93 2.71
C HIS A 458 -8.38 15.55 3.82
N VAL A 459 -7.61 14.49 3.59
CA VAL A 459 -6.51 14.10 4.48
C VAL A 459 -5.24 14.73 3.95
N ALA A 460 -4.72 15.75 4.65
CA ALA A 460 -3.37 16.26 4.40
C ALA A 460 -2.36 15.16 4.79
N ASN A 461 -1.43 14.85 3.90
CA ASN A 461 -0.37 13.86 4.12
C ASN A 461 0.90 14.51 4.67
#